data_AF-A0A8T6ZU91-F1
#
_entry.id   AF-A0A8T6ZU91-F1
#
_cell.length_a   1.000
_cell.length_b   1.000
_cell.length_c   1.000
_cell.angle_alpha   90.00
_cell.angle_beta   90.00
_cell.angle_gamma   90.00
#
_symmetry.space_group_name_H-M   'P 1'
#
loop_
_entity.id
_entity.type
_entity.pdbx_description
1 polymer ?
#
loop_
_entity_poly.entity_id
_entity_poly.type
_entity_poly.pdbx_seq_one_letter_code
_entity_poly.pdbx_strand_id
1 'polypeptide(L)'
;MKIRHVMGLGVAAAALVGCNSDVILQPTVNNAGGGAAGGGGAPAPNNPCASYTEAGQTFQGTVDANGNCFYDSNFVSDANPITVSAITFPNFGGLHIFEDSLYIGEDVNANAAATGKRIPQEGEGTRLNIEAGNTVVFESADSYLRVARGSQIFAIGTAAEPITFTSDEDAVFGVATESSRGDWGGLQINGNGETNKCHDGTGTGSGVGASDFLPTANNVHNCHVTSEGRPATYGGSNNAENSGALEYVIVKHAGFEVVDGDELNAIT
;
A
#
# COMPACT_ATOMS: atom_id res chain seq x y z
N MET A 1 42.52 64.21 4.88
CA MET A 1 42.49 63.04 3.99
C MET A 1 41.94 61.85 4.77
N LYS A 2 40.71 61.42 4.43
CA LYS A 2 39.99 60.17 4.74
C LYS A 2 39.96 59.63 6.19
N ILE A 3 38.82 59.89 6.85
CA ILE A 3 38.21 59.05 7.91
C ILE A 3 37.55 57.83 7.25
N ARG A 4 37.76 56.63 7.81
CA ARG A 4 36.97 55.42 7.55
C ARG A 4 36.66 54.70 8.87
N HIS A 5 35.41 54.82 9.31
CA HIS A 5 34.44 53.77 9.68
C HIS A 5 34.98 52.35 10.00
N VAL A 6 34.44 51.50 10.88
CA VAL A 6 33.43 51.47 11.96
C VAL A 6 33.38 49.97 12.39
N MET A 7 32.92 49.69 13.61
CA MET A 7 32.41 48.40 14.15
C MET A 7 33.41 47.25 14.39
N GLY A 8 33.70 47.03 15.68
CA GLY A 8 34.12 45.74 16.23
C GLY A 8 32.90 45.02 16.83
N LEU A 9 32.75 43.75 16.47
CA LEU A 9 31.69 42.81 16.87
C LEU A 9 31.52 42.71 18.39
N GLY A 10 30.26 42.75 18.85
CA GLY A 10 29.85 42.24 20.15
C GLY A 10 29.57 40.74 20.06
N VAL A 11 30.21 39.95 20.91
CA VAL A 11 29.92 38.53 21.11
C VAL A 11 28.92 38.42 22.27
N ALA A 12 27.68 38.03 21.97
CA ALA A 12 26.69 37.64 22.96
C ALA A 12 26.74 36.12 23.14
N ALA A 13 27.24 35.66 24.29
CA ALA A 13 27.15 34.26 24.70
C ALA A 13 25.80 34.04 25.40
N ALA A 14 24.86 33.34 24.74
CA ALA A 14 23.64 32.86 25.36
C ALA A 14 23.90 31.45 25.91
N ALA A 15 23.87 31.31 27.23
CA ALA A 15 23.88 30.01 27.89
C ALA A 15 22.51 29.36 27.74
N LEU A 16 22.41 28.31 26.93
CA LEU A 16 21.21 27.47 26.82
C LEU A 16 21.22 26.46 27.98
N VAL A 17 20.27 26.60 28.90
CA VAL A 17 20.01 25.62 29.95
C VAL A 17 19.26 24.44 29.33
N GLY A 18 19.94 23.32 29.14
CA GLY A 18 19.33 22.07 28.71
C GLY A 18 18.65 21.36 29.88
N CYS A 19 17.32 21.22 29.81
CA CYS A 19 16.60 20.20 30.58
C CYS A 19 16.75 18.87 29.84
N ASN A 20 17.75 18.06 30.21
CA ASN A 20 17.82 16.67 29.81
C ASN A 20 16.76 15.88 30.59
N SER A 21 15.61 15.68 29.97
CA SER A 21 14.60 14.72 30.44
C SER A 21 14.75 13.47 29.57
N ASP A 22 15.67 12.59 29.93
CA ASP A 22 15.74 11.26 29.33
C ASP A 22 14.51 10.48 29.80
N VAL A 23 13.56 10.28 28.89
CA VAL A 23 12.46 9.33 29.08
C VAL A 23 13.00 7.97 28.67
N ILE A 24 13.51 7.22 29.65
CA ILE A 24 13.80 5.80 29.48
C ILE A 24 12.48 5.05 29.60
N LEU A 25 11.86 4.71 28.46
CA LEU A 25 10.78 3.74 28.42
C LEU A 25 11.38 2.34 28.63
N GLN A 26 11.29 1.83 29.86
CA GLN A 26 11.44 0.40 30.11
C GLN A 26 10.09 -0.27 29.83
N PRO A 27 9.95 -1.09 28.77
CA PRO A 27 8.73 -1.88 28.62
C PRO A 27 8.68 -2.92 29.75
N THR A 28 7.68 -2.79 30.63
CA THR A 28 7.39 -3.81 31.63
C THR A 28 6.56 -4.90 30.94
N VAL A 29 7.19 -6.01 30.57
CA VAL A 29 6.47 -7.22 30.17
C VAL A 29 5.89 -7.89 31.41
N ASN A 30 4.58 -7.76 31.61
CA ASN A 30 3.84 -8.53 32.60
C ASN A 30 3.70 -9.98 32.11
N ASN A 31 4.74 -10.79 32.30
CA ASN A 31 4.67 -12.22 32.03
C ASN A 31 4.08 -12.94 33.25
N ALA A 32 2.76 -13.16 33.24
CA ALA A 32 2.10 -14.02 34.22
C ALA A 32 2.11 -15.46 33.70
N GLY A 33 3.01 -16.30 34.22
CA GLY A 33 2.92 -17.75 34.04
C GLY A 33 4.23 -18.54 34.14
N GLY A 34 4.41 -19.23 35.27
CA GLY A 34 4.97 -20.59 35.41
C GLY A 34 6.31 -20.94 34.75
N GLY A 35 7.37 -21.11 35.55
CA GLY A 35 8.73 -21.37 35.09
C GLY A 35 9.05 -22.78 34.58
N ALA A 36 10.17 -22.86 33.85
CA ALA A 36 11.17 -23.93 33.87
C ALA A 36 12.44 -23.41 33.17
N ALA A 37 13.61 -23.67 33.75
CA ALA A 37 14.92 -23.23 33.26
C ALA A 37 15.38 -24.01 32.01
N GLY A 38 16.08 -23.33 31.09
CA GLY A 38 16.92 -24.00 30.10
C GLY A 38 17.24 -23.18 28.85
N GLY A 39 18.51 -22.74 28.72
CA GLY A 39 19.12 -22.37 27.44
C GLY A 39 19.10 -20.88 27.09
N GLY A 40 20.21 -20.19 27.39
CA GLY A 40 20.52 -18.90 26.79
C GLY A 40 20.82 -19.05 25.31
N GLY A 41 19.77 -19.11 24.49
CA GLY A 41 19.86 -18.75 23.09
C GLY A 41 19.91 -17.23 22.98
N ALA A 42 20.78 -16.70 22.12
CA ALA A 42 20.67 -15.30 21.70
C ALA A 42 19.22 -15.03 21.25
N PRO A 43 18.65 -13.82 21.48
CA PRO A 43 17.37 -13.47 20.88
C PRO A 43 17.47 -13.76 19.39
N ALA A 44 16.53 -14.55 18.85
CA ALA A 44 16.42 -14.73 17.41
C ALA A 44 16.38 -13.32 16.77
N PRO A 45 17.07 -13.09 15.64
CA PRO A 45 16.97 -11.80 14.96
C PRO A 45 15.49 -11.51 14.72
N ASN A 46 15.02 -10.36 15.20
CA ASN A 46 13.64 -9.94 15.00
C ASN A 46 13.38 -9.89 13.49
N ASN A 47 12.44 -10.70 13.01
CA ASN A 47 12.04 -10.70 11.62
C ASN A 47 11.47 -9.30 11.26
N PRO A 48 12.14 -8.52 10.38
CA PRO A 48 11.74 -7.15 10.07
C PRO A 48 10.56 -7.06 9.10
N CYS A 49 10.11 -8.20 8.54
CA CYS A 49 9.09 -8.22 7.51
C CYS A 49 7.72 -7.82 8.04
N ALA A 50 6.91 -7.25 7.15
CA ALA A 50 5.55 -6.86 7.47
C ALA A 50 4.77 -8.06 8.01
N SER A 51 3.90 -7.77 8.97
CA SER A 51 3.00 -8.75 9.54
C SER A 51 1.64 -8.13 9.81
N TYR A 52 0.62 -8.96 9.78
CA TYR A 52 -0.72 -8.59 10.19
C TYR A 52 -1.40 -9.78 10.86
N THR A 53 -2.44 -9.51 11.65
CA THR A 53 -3.24 -10.55 12.29
C THR A 53 -4.69 -10.40 11.86
N GLU A 54 -5.23 -11.45 11.27
CA GLU A 54 -6.59 -11.50 10.75
C GLU A 54 -7.27 -12.78 11.24
N ALA A 55 -8.50 -12.66 11.75
CA ALA A 55 -9.24 -13.79 12.33
C ALA A 55 -8.45 -14.61 13.38
N GLY A 56 -7.51 -13.98 14.10
CA GLY A 56 -6.66 -14.64 15.10
C GLY A 56 -5.48 -15.45 14.53
N GLN A 57 -5.25 -15.43 13.21
CA GLN A 57 -4.04 -15.95 12.58
C GLN A 57 -3.07 -14.80 12.28
N THR A 58 -1.78 -15.02 12.51
CA THR A 58 -0.74 -14.05 12.19
C THR A 58 -0.05 -14.46 10.89
N PHE A 59 -0.05 -13.55 9.93
CA PHE A 59 0.67 -13.66 8.67
C PHE A 59 1.90 -12.76 8.76
N GLN A 60 3.07 -13.28 8.45
CA GLN A 60 4.32 -12.53 8.50
C GLN A 60 5.21 -12.96 7.33
N GLY A 61 5.79 -11.99 6.63
CA GLY A 61 6.79 -12.26 5.59
C GLY A 61 8.00 -13.01 6.17
N THR A 62 8.75 -13.70 5.32
CA THR A 62 9.96 -14.42 5.72
C THR A 62 11.20 -13.68 5.26
N VAL A 63 12.32 -13.85 5.97
CA VAL A 63 13.59 -13.29 5.53
C VAL A 63 14.28 -14.30 4.61
N ASP A 64 14.59 -13.90 3.38
CA ASP A 64 15.29 -14.73 2.40
C ASP A 64 16.80 -14.86 2.73
N ALA A 65 17.53 -15.61 1.90
CA ALA A 65 18.97 -15.83 2.09
C ALA A 65 19.82 -14.55 1.93
N ASN A 66 19.29 -13.51 1.29
CA ASN A 66 19.94 -12.23 1.05
C ASN A 66 19.53 -11.17 2.08
N GLY A 67 18.65 -11.51 3.03
CA GLY A 67 18.15 -10.59 4.05
C GLY A 67 16.94 -9.77 3.60
N ASN A 68 16.33 -10.05 2.45
CA ASN A 68 15.11 -9.40 1.98
C ASN A 68 13.87 -10.03 2.59
N CYS A 69 12.76 -9.30 2.55
CA CYS A 69 11.46 -9.81 2.97
C CYS A 69 10.71 -10.42 1.81
N PHE A 70 10.39 -11.70 1.93
CA PHE A 70 9.62 -12.47 0.96
C PHE A 70 8.20 -12.73 1.49
N TYR A 71 7.20 -12.49 0.64
CA TYR A 71 5.79 -12.67 0.94
C TYR A 71 5.20 -13.68 -0.05
N ASP A 72 4.81 -14.84 0.47
CA ASP A 72 4.19 -15.91 -0.31
C ASP A 72 2.68 -15.66 -0.54
N SER A 73 2.07 -16.51 -1.37
CA SER A 73 0.63 -16.48 -1.66
C SER A 73 -0.30 -16.75 -0.45
N ASN A 74 0.24 -17.25 0.67
CA ASN A 74 -0.49 -17.35 1.93
C ASN A 74 -0.51 -16.01 2.67
N PHE A 75 0.54 -15.20 2.54
CA PHE A 75 0.58 -13.85 3.08
C PHE A 75 -0.36 -12.91 2.31
N VAL A 76 -0.35 -12.95 0.98
CA VAL A 76 -1.28 -12.18 0.15
C VAL A 76 -1.40 -12.78 -1.25
N SER A 77 -2.62 -12.80 -1.79
CA SER A 77 -2.93 -13.14 -3.19
C SER A 77 -4.33 -12.63 -3.55
N ASP A 78 -4.82 -12.93 -4.74
CA ASP A 78 -6.21 -12.64 -5.12
C ASP A 78 -7.24 -13.41 -4.27
N ALA A 79 -6.90 -14.64 -3.87
CA ALA A 79 -7.69 -15.48 -2.99
C ALA A 79 -7.57 -15.07 -1.51
N ASN A 80 -6.45 -14.44 -1.13
CA ASN A 80 -6.15 -14.02 0.23
C ASN A 80 -5.83 -12.50 0.27
N PRO A 81 -6.80 -11.61 -0.02
CA PRO A 81 -6.56 -10.18 0.09
C PRO A 81 -6.38 -9.77 1.55
N ILE A 82 -5.53 -8.78 1.82
CA ILE A 82 -5.34 -8.25 3.17
C ILE A 82 -6.54 -7.36 3.49
N THR A 83 -7.38 -7.74 4.48
CA THR A 83 -8.61 -6.99 4.85
C THR A 83 -8.61 -6.42 6.27
N VAL A 84 -7.46 -6.45 6.97
CA VAL A 84 -7.27 -5.77 8.25
C VAL A 84 -7.36 -4.24 8.11
N SER A 85 -7.56 -3.52 9.22
CA SER A 85 -7.72 -2.05 9.19
C SER A 85 -6.49 -1.32 8.64
N ALA A 86 -5.29 -1.86 8.87
CA ALA A 86 -4.06 -1.30 8.35
C ALA A 86 -2.95 -2.35 8.28
N ILE A 87 -2.05 -2.17 7.32
CA ILE A 87 -0.78 -2.87 7.22
C ILE A 87 0.33 -1.86 6.92
N THR A 88 1.52 -2.10 7.47
CA THR A 88 2.70 -1.26 7.22
C THR A 88 3.84 -2.11 6.71
N PHE A 89 4.44 -1.68 5.60
CA PHE A 89 5.68 -2.22 5.06
C PHE A 89 6.84 -1.35 5.56
N PRO A 90 7.60 -1.81 6.56
CA PRO A 90 8.63 -1.00 7.21
C PRO A 90 9.87 -0.89 6.33
N ASN A 91 10.55 0.25 6.37
CA ASN A 91 11.87 0.35 5.78
C ASN A 91 12.89 -0.32 6.70
N PHE A 92 13.42 -1.45 6.23
CA PHE A 92 14.49 -2.20 6.89
C PHE A 92 15.79 -2.22 6.08
N GLY A 93 15.86 -1.45 4.98
CA GLY A 93 17.01 -1.35 4.09
C GLY A 93 17.17 -2.47 3.06
N GLY A 94 16.19 -3.39 2.94
CA GLY A 94 16.16 -4.45 1.93
C GLY A 94 14.93 -4.36 1.02
N LEU A 95 14.64 -5.45 0.30
CA LEU A 95 13.52 -5.53 -0.64
C LEU A 95 12.26 -6.15 -0.01
N HIS A 96 11.10 -5.66 -0.39
CA HIS A 96 9.82 -6.34 -0.18
C HIS A 96 9.44 -7.10 -1.45
N ILE A 97 9.64 -8.42 -1.48
CA ILE A 97 9.47 -9.29 -2.63
C ILE A 97 8.17 -10.09 -2.46
N PHE A 98 7.30 -10.02 -3.46
CA PHE A 98 6.03 -10.74 -3.47
C PHE A 98 6.02 -11.81 -4.56
N GLU A 99 5.65 -13.04 -4.16
CA GLU A 99 5.43 -14.18 -5.05
C GLU A 99 4.23 -13.94 -6.01
N ASP A 100 3.22 -13.23 -5.52
CA ASP A 100 1.98 -12.89 -6.24
C ASP A 100 1.67 -11.39 -6.07
N SER A 101 0.54 -10.95 -6.60
CA SER A 101 0.01 -9.59 -6.47
C SER A 101 -0.28 -9.19 -5.02
N LEU A 102 -0.12 -7.90 -4.74
CA LEU A 102 -0.47 -7.28 -3.46
C LEU A 102 -1.92 -6.77 -3.50
N TYR A 103 -2.86 -7.60 -3.00
CA TYR A 103 -4.28 -7.24 -2.90
C TYR A 103 -4.61 -6.61 -1.54
N ILE A 104 -4.97 -5.33 -1.56
CA ILE A 104 -5.36 -4.54 -0.39
C ILE A 104 -6.86 -4.29 -0.39
N GLY A 105 -7.52 -4.73 0.68
CA GLY A 105 -8.93 -4.52 0.90
C GLY A 105 -9.84 -5.50 0.16
N GLU A 106 -11.10 -5.50 0.59
CA GLU A 106 -12.12 -6.38 0.08
C GLU A 106 -12.77 -5.81 -1.19
N ASP A 107 -12.87 -6.62 -2.26
CA ASP A 107 -13.71 -6.25 -3.41
C ASP A 107 -15.19 -6.64 -3.16
N VAL A 108 -16.09 -5.76 -3.62
CA VAL A 108 -17.55 -5.96 -3.53
C VAL A 108 -18.17 -5.72 -4.90
N ASN A 109 -18.24 -6.77 -5.71
CA ASN A 109 -18.92 -6.72 -7.00
C ASN A 109 -20.45 -6.63 -6.87
N ALA A 110 -21.14 -6.47 -8.00
CA ALA A 110 -22.60 -6.33 -8.07
C ALA A 110 -23.35 -7.51 -7.42
N ASN A 111 -22.87 -8.74 -7.59
CA ASN A 111 -23.51 -9.93 -7.01
C ASN A 111 -23.39 -9.94 -5.48
N ALA A 112 -22.20 -9.62 -4.96
CA ALA A 112 -21.98 -9.52 -3.53
C ALA A 112 -22.84 -8.39 -2.92
N ALA A 113 -22.91 -7.23 -3.58
CA ALA A 113 -23.75 -6.12 -3.16
C ALA A 113 -25.25 -6.48 -3.14
N ALA A 114 -25.72 -7.19 -4.17
CA ALA A 114 -27.11 -7.66 -4.26
C ALA A 114 -27.49 -8.65 -3.15
N THR A 115 -26.52 -9.40 -2.62
CA THR A 115 -26.72 -10.30 -1.46
C THR A 115 -26.58 -9.61 -0.10
N GLY A 116 -26.40 -8.29 -0.10
CA GLY A 116 -26.39 -7.46 1.10
C GLY A 116 -24.99 -7.11 1.63
N LYS A 117 -23.93 -7.49 0.91
CA LYS A 117 -22.58 -7.05 1.25
C LYS A 117 -22.46 -5.54 1.02
N ARG A 118 -21.92 -4.82 2.01
CA ARG A 118 -21.72 -3.38 1.91
C ARG A 118 -20.40 -3.07 1.21
N ILE A 119 -20.43 -2.15 0.26
CA ILE A 119 -19.26 -1.59 -0.42
C ILE A 119 -18.51 -0.69 0.59
N PRO A 120 -17.23 -0.97 0.90
CA PRO A 120 -16.45 -0.09 1.77
C PRO A 120 -16.34 1.32 1.18
N GLN A 121 -16.62 2.31 2.01
CA GLN A 121 -16.48 3.74 1.72
C GLN A 121 -15.13 4.23 2.24
N GLU A 122 -14.82 5.51 1.99
CA GLU A 122 -13.53 6.13 2.33
C GLU A 122 -13.03 5.75 3.73
N GLY A 123 -11.87 5.10 3.79
CA GLY A 123 -11.18 4.75 5.04
C GLY A 123 -11.80 3.60 5.83
N GLU A 124 -12.86 2.97 5.32
CA GLU A 124 -13.47 1.78 5.93
C GLU A 124 -12.78 0.48 5.50
N GLY A 125 -12.03 0.53 4.39
CA GLY A 125 -11.19 -0.57 3.94
C GLY A 125 -9.80 -0.57 4.59
N THR A 126 -8.86 -1.29 3.98
CA THR A 126 -7.50 -1.44 4.50
C THR A 126 -6.66 -0.21 4.18
N ARG A 127 -5.94 0.30 5.18
CA ARG A 127 -4.89 1.31 4.99
C ARG A 127 -3.54 0.63 4.76
N LEU A 128 -3.04 0.66 3.54
CA LEU A 128 -1.68 0.27 3.18
C LEU A 128 -0.72 1.45 3.43
N ASN A 129 0.26 1.27 4.32
CA ASN A 129 1.36 2.22 4.49
C ASN A 129 2.66 1.59 4.00
N ILE A 130 3.42 2.33 3.20
CA ILE A 130 4.76 1.94 2.76
C ILE A 130 5.71 3.05 3.22
N GLU A 131 6.65 2.71 4.08
CA GLU A 131 7.62 3.68 4.58
C GLU A 131 8.56 4.15 3.46
N ALA A 132 9.06 5.39 3.59
CA ALA A 132 9.99 5.99 2.62
C ALA A 132 11.25 5.14 2.44
N GLY A 133 11.81 5.12 1.23
CA GLY A 133 13.03 4.38 0.90
C GLY A 133 12.85 2.88 0.59
N ASN A 134 11.62 2.37 0.66
CA ASN A 134 11.33 0.98 0.33
C ASN A 134 11.42 0.69 -1.17
N THR A 135 11.85 -0.52 -1.51
CA THR A 135 11.70 -1.11 -2.85
C THR A 135 10.76 -2.31 -2.75
N VAL A 136 9.64 -2.21 -3.45
CA VAL A 136 8.59 -3.24 -3.57
C VAL A 136 8.75 -3.95 -4.91
N VAL A 137 8.80 -5.27 -4.87
CA VAL A 137 9.23 -6.14 -5.96
C VAL A 137 8.17 -7.21 -6.21
N PHE A 138 7.83 -7.43 -7.47
CA PHE A 138 6.92 -8.49 -7.92
C PHE A 138 7.68 -9.49 -8.81
N GLU A 139 7.54 -10.79 -8.53
CA GLU A 139 8.29 -11.86 -9.23
C GLU A 139 7.64 -12.36 -10.53
N SER A 140 6.37 -12.01 -10.76
CA SER A 140 5.64 -12.44 -11.95
C SER A 140 5.13 -11.26 -12.77
N ALA A 141 5.18 -11.41 -14.10
CA ALA A 141 4.67 -10.42 -15.04
C ALA A 141 3.17 -10.14 -14.85
N ASP A 142 2.39 -11.15 -14.43
CA ASP A 142 0.97 -11.00 -14.14
C ASP A 142 0.68 -10.45 -12.73
N SER A 143 1.70 -10.17 -11.92
CA SER A 143 1.55 -9.60 -10.58
C SER A 143 1.40 -8.08 -10.59
N TYR A 144 0.58 -7.56 -9.69
CA TYR A 144 0.32 -6.12 -9.57
C TYR A 144 -0.12 -5.74 -8.14
N LEU A 145 -0.15 -4.44 -7.86
CA LEU A 145 -0.72 -3.91 -6.62
C LEU A 145 -2.17 -3.50 -6.87
N ARG A 146 -3.12 -4.03 -6.10
CA ARG A 146 -4.54 -3.65 -6.19
C ARG A 146 -5.03 -3.06 -4.87
N VAL A 147 -5.52 -1.82 -4.91
CA VAL A 147 -6.25 -1.18 -3.80
C VAL A 147 -7.75 -1.20 -4.09
N ALA A 148 -8.54 -1.82 -3.20
CA ALA A 148 -9.99 -1.88 -3.31
C ALA A 148 -10.68 -0.55 -2.98
N ARG A 149 -11.94 -0.41 -3.40
CA ARG A 149 -12.82 0.70 -2.96
C ARG A 149 -12.84 0.84 -1.44
N GLY A 150 -12.78 2.08 -0.97
CA GLY A 150 -12.73 2.42 0.45
C GLY A 150 -11.41 2.08 1.17
N SER A 151 -10.50 1.36 0.51
CA SER A 151 -9.14 1.16 0.99
C SER A 151 -8.23 2.31 0.55
N GLN A 152 -7.08 2.45 1.18
CA GLN A 152 -6.18 3.58 0.94
C GLN A 152 -4.73 3.12 0.85
N ILE A 153 -3.94 3.79 0.00
CA ILE A 153 -2.48 3.62 -0.10
C ILE A 153 -1.76 4.90 0.31
N PHE A 154 -0.80 4.79 1.22
CA PHE A 154 0.11 5.87 1.62
C PHE A 154 1.54 5.44 1.35
N ALA A 155 2.01 5.78 0.15
CA ALA A 155 3.41 5.65 -0.25
C ALA A 155 4.00 7.06 -0.31
N ILE A 156 4.48 7.53 0.84
CA ILE A 156 4.98 8.90 1.03
C ILE A 156 6.50 8.83 1.18
N GLY A 157 7.19 8.75 0.04
CA GLY A 157 8.65 8.82 -0.03
C GLY A 157 9.16 10.25 0.13
N THR A 158 10.48 10.41 0.01
CA THR A 158 11.12 11.72 -0.09
C THR A 158 12.06 11.77 -1.30
N ALA A 159 12.55 12.97 -1.65
CA ALA A 159 13.57 13.09 -2.70
C ALA A 159 14.85 12.30 -2.41
N ALA A 160 15.19 12.12 -1.13
CA ALA A 160 16.37 11.35 -0.70
C ALA A 160 16.07 9.85 -0.55
N GLU A 161 14.83 9.50 -0.24
CA GLU A 161 14.37 8.14 0.04
C GLU A 161 13.04 7.89 -0.70
N PRO A 162 13.08 7.79 -2.05
CA PRO A 162 11.88 7.51 -2.83
C PRO A 162 11.39 6.08 -2.56
N ILE A 163 10.11 5.83 -2.81
CA ILE A 163 9.55 4.47 -2.80
C ILE A 163 9.55 3.94 -4.24
N THR A 164 10.14 2.78 -4.47
CA THR A 164 10.24 2.17 -5.80
C THR A 164 9.35 0.93 -5.88
N PHE A 165 8.51 0.85 -6.92
CA PHE A 165 7.80 -0.37 -7.31
C PHE A 165 8.39 -0.91 -8.61
N THR A 166 8.77 -2.19 -8.63
CA THR A 166 9.46 -2.79 -9.78
C THR A 166 9.35 -4.34 -9.81
N SER A 167 10.01 -4.97 -10.77
CA SER A 167 10.12 -6.42 -10.91
C SER A 167 11.42 -6.96 -10.29
N ASP A 168 11.47 -8.27 -10.09
CA ASP A 168 12.67 -8.99 -9.68
C ASP A 168 13.80 -8.92 -10.72
N GLU A 169 13.47 -8.85 -12.01
CA GLU A 169 14.42 -8.63 -13.10
C GLU A 169 15.25 -7.33 -12.91
N ASP A 170 14.68 -6.27 -12.31
CA ASP A 170 15.41 -5.04 -11.94
C ASP A 170 16.08 -5.17 -10.57
N ALA A 171 15.30 -5.40 -9.52
CA ALA A 171 15.77 -5.22 -8.14
C ALA A 171 16.54 -6.41 -7.57
N VAL A 172 16.28 -7.62 -8.07
CA VAL A 172 16.88 -8.87 -7.56
C VAL A 172 17.99 -9.34 -8.49
N PHE A 173 17.70 -9.48 -9.78
CA PHE A 173 18.66 -10.01 -10.76
C PHE A 173 19.53 -8.93 -11.39
N GLY A 174 19.07 -7.68 -11.44
CA GLY A 174 19.84 -6.56 -12.00
C GLY A 174 20.09 -6.68 -13.50
N VAL A 175 19.16 -7.31 -14.23
CA VAL A 175 19.25 -7.55 -15.68
C VAL A 175 18.25 -6.73 -16.49
N ALA A 176 17.30 -6.06 -15.83
CA ALA A 176 16.39 -5.14 -16.48
C ALA A 176 17.13 -3.97 -17.16
N THR A 177 16.52 -3.47 -18.23
CA THR A 177 17.01 -2.35 -19.02
C THR A 177 15.89 -1.33 -19.19
N GLU A 178 16.20 -0.15 -19.73
CA GLU A 178 15.19 0.85 -20.12
C GLU A 178 14.13 0.32 -21.11
N SER A 179 14.43 -0.78 -21.80
CA SER A 179 13.48 -1.43 -22.72
C SER A 179 12.66 -2.55 -22.07
N SER A 180 13.00 -2.98 -20.85
CA SER A 180 12.25 -3.98 -20.09
C SER A 180 10.94 -3.34 -19.63
N ARG A 181 9.82 -3.85 -20.16
CA ARG A 181 8.46 -3.42 -19.84
C ARG A 181 7.58 -4.65 -19.74
N GLY A 182 6.51 -4.56 -18.96
CA GLY A 182 5.63 -5.69 -18.72
C GLY A 182 6.31 -6.80 -17.92
N ASP A 183 7.28 -6.43 -17.09
CA ASP A 183 7.86 -7.35 -16.11
C ASP A 183 6.93 -7.50 -14.89
N TRP A 184 5.89 -6.66 -14.80
CA TRP A 184 4.75 -6.73 -13.87
C TRP A 184 3.61 -5.80 -14.35
N GLY A 185 2.42 -5.89 -13.75
CA GLY A 185 1.22 -5.17 -14.18
C GLY A 185 1.20 -3.67 -13.81
N GLY A 186 1.65 -3.31 -12.61
CA GLY A 186 1.62 -1.93 -12.11
C GLY A 186 0.75 -1.75 -10.87
N LEU A 187 0.28 -0.52 -10.65
CA LEU A 187 -0.60 -0.14 -9.55
C LEU A 187 -2.01 0.07 -10.09
N GLN A 188 -2.99 -0.55 -9.44
CA GLN A 188 -4.42 -0.35 -9.68
C GLN A 188 -5.07 0.19 -8.40
N ILE A 189 -5.69 1.37 -8.50
CA ILE A 189 -6.33 2.02 -7.35
C ILE A 189 -7.82 2.24 -7.66
N ASN A 190 -8.67 1.36 -7.14
CA ASN A 190 -10.11 1.39 -7.38
C ASN A 190 -10.82 2.27 -6.32
N GLY A 191 -11.43 3.37 -6.75
CA GLY A 191 -12.22 4.27 -5.89
C GLY A 191 -13.73 4.18 -6.07
N ASN A 192 -14.47 4.79 -5.15
CA ASN A 192 -15.90 5.10 -5.10
C ASN A 192 -16.28 6.42 -5.81
N GLY A 193 -15.37 7.02 -6.59
CA GLY A 193 -15.67 8.19 -7.43
C GLY A 193 -16.70 7.89 -8.52
N GLU A 194 -17.42 8.92 -8.99
CA GLU A 194 -18.33 8.76 -10.11
C GLU A 194 -17.55 8.47 -11.40
N THR A 195 -18.14 7.65 -12.28
CA THR A 195 -17.54 7.26 -13.55
C THR A 195 -18.59 7.28 -14.65
N ASN A 196 -18.18 7.69 -15.85
CA ASN A 196 -19.05 7.71 -17.03
C ASN A 196 -19.45 6.30 -17.53
N LYS A 197 -18.86 5.24 -16.95
CA LYS A 197 -19.25 3.86 -17.20
C LYS A 197 -20.47 3.42 -16.38
N CYS A 198 -20.87 4.18 -15.36
CA CYS A 198 -22.12 3.97 -14.61
C CYS A 198 -23.24 4.85 -15.17
N HIS A 199 -24.48 4.34 -15.11
CA HIS A 199 -25.64 5.02 -15.68
C HIS A 199 -26.18 6.10 -14.74
N ASP A 200 -26.47 7.29 -15.26
CA ASP A 200 -26.96 8.42 -14.46
C ASP A 200 -28.49 8.55 -14.42
N GLY A 201 -29.23 7.66 -15.09
CA GLY A 201 -30.69 7.76 -15.23
C GLY A 201 -31.14 8.50 -16.50
N THR A 202 -30.23 9.10 -17.25
CA THR A 202 -30.47 9.85 -18.49
C THR A 202 -29.79 9.15 -19.66
N GLY A 203 -30.37 9.23 -20.87
CA GLY A 203 -29.92 8.46 -22.03
C GLY A 203 -28.55 8.85 -22.62
N THR A 204 -27.55 9.18 -21.80
CA THR A 204 -26.16 9.50 -22.21
C THR A 204 -25.07 8.81 -21.36
N GLY A 205 -25.43 7.80 -20.56
CA GLY A 205 -24.54 6.74 -20.03
C GLY A 205 -24.95 5.34 -20.55
N SER A 206 -24.17 4.28 -20.28
CA SER A 206 -24.23 2.94 -20.95
C SER A 206 -25.51 2.08 -20.77
N GLY A 207 -26.70 2.66 -20.59
CA GLY A 207 -27.98 1.92 -20.60
C GLY A 207 -29.22 2.77 -20.26
N VAL A 208 -30.41 2.19 -20.43
CA VAL A 208 -31.72 2.77 -20.07
C VAL A 208 -32.15 2.20 -18.71
N GLY A 209 -32.51 3.04 -17.72
CA GLY A 209 -32.88 2.55 -16.38
C GLY A 209 -32.81 3.59 -15.26
N ALA A 210 -32.96 3.14 -14.01
CA ALA A 210 -32.72 3.94 -12.81
C ALA A 210 -31.21 4.21 -12.64
N SER A 211 -30.86 5.38 -12.10
CA SER A 211 -29.47 5.81 -11.91
C SER A 211 -28.69 4.88 -10.97
N ASP A 212 -27.47 4.50 -11.38
CA ASP A 212 -26.52 3.71 -10.61
C ASP A 212 -25.90 4.50 -9.45
N PHE A 213 -26.06 5.83 -9.43
CA PHE A 213 -25.57 6.68 -8.34
C PHE A 213 -26.56 6.78 -7.17
N LEU A 214 -27.76 6.21 -7.31
CA LEU A 214 -28.76 6.20 -6.26
C LEU A 214 -28.52 5.07 -5.25
N PRO A 215 -28.82 5.29 -3.96
CA PRO A 215 -28.72 4.26 -2.94
C PRO A 215 -29.59 3.04 -3.24
N THR A 216 -29.09 1.87 -2.86
CA THR A 216 -29.84 0.61 -2.80
C THR A 216 -30.26 0.33 -1.36
N ALA A 217 -30.88 -0.82 -1.10
CA ALA A 217 -31.25 -1.22 0.25
C ALA A 217 -30.04 -1.34 1.20
N ASN A 218 -28.86 -1.70 0.68
CA ASN A 218 -27.68 -2.04 1.49
C ASN A 218 -26.43 -1.20 1.15
N ASN A 219 -26.48 -0.38 0.09
CA ASN A 219 -25.33 0.36 -0.41
C ASN A 219 -25.70 1.80 -0.78
N VAL A 220 -24.73 2.70 -0.74
CA VAL A 220 -24.91 4.13 -1.05
C VAL A 220 -25.04 4.42 -2.55
N HIS A 221 -24.75 3.45 -3.40
CA HIS A 221 -24.94 3.46 -4.85
C HIS A 221 -25.08 2.03 -5.39
N ASN A 222 -25.35 1.89 -6.69
CA ASN A 222 -25.39 0.64 -7.47
C ASN A 222 -24.30 0.59 -8.57
N CYS A 223 -23.39 1.56 -8.61
CA CYS A 223 -22.27 1.59 -9.55
C CYS A 223 -21.25 0.46 -9.25
N HIS A 224 -21.07 -0.45 -10.23
CA HIS A 224 -20.18 -1.60 -10.16
C HIS A 224 -19.45 -1.82 -11.48
N VAL A 225 -18.44 -1.00 -11.77
CA VAL A 225 -17.67 -1.15 -13.00
C VAL A 225 -16.55 -2.15 -12.77
N THR A 226 -16.43 -3.15 -13.65
CA THR A 226 -15.30 -4.07 -13.64
C THR A 226 -14.03 -3.33 -14.04
N SER A 227 -12.99 -3.40 -13.21
CA SER A 227 -11.65 -2.88 -13.51
C SER A 227 -10.91 -3.76 -14.52
N GLU A 228 -9.87 -3.21 -15.13
CA GLU A 228 -8.88 -3.99 -15.90
C GLU A 228 -8.11 -4.96 -14.98
N GLY A 229 -7.38 -5.89 -15.58
CA GLY A 229 -6.67 -6.97 -14.91
C GLY A 229 -7.56 -8.08 -14.37
N ARG A 230 -7.17 -8.76 -13.27
CA ARG A 230 -8.07 -9.76 -12.66
C ARG A 230 -9.33 -9.03 -12.13
N PRO A 231 -10.55 -9.58 -12.31
CA PRO A 231 -11.78 -8.85 -12.04
C PRO A 231 -11.86 -8.26 -10.62
N ALA A 232 -11.90 -6.94 -10.53
CA ALA A 232 -12.26 -6.18 -9.34
C ALA A 232 -13.25 -5.07 -9.70
N THR A 233 -13.74 -4.32 -8.71
CA THR A 233 -14.79 -3.33 -8.93
C THR A 233 -14.36 -1.93 -8.53
N TYR A 234 -14.63 -0.96 -9.39
CA TYR A 234 -14.50 0.48 -9.12
C TYR A 234 -15.78 1.25 -9.43
N GLY A 235 -15.76 2.54 -9.12
CA GLY A 235 -16.87 3.45 -9.30
C GLY A 235 -17.77 3.52 -8.07
N GLY A 236 -18.45 4.65 -7.94
CA GLY A 236 -19.41 4.92 -6.89
C GLY A 236 -20.11 6.26 -7.10
N SER A 237 -20.53 6.89 -6.00
CA SER A 237 -21.24 8.18 -6.00
C SER A 237 -20.52 9.26 -5.19
N ASN A 238 -19.24 9.07 -4.84
CA ASN A 238 -18.49 9.95 -3.97
C ASN A 238 -17.22 10.49 -4.63
N ASN A 239 -17.33 11.62 -5.34
CA ASN A 239 -16.18 12.34 -5.90
C ASN A 239 -15.27 13.00 -4.85
N ALA A 240 -15.66 13.01 -3.57
CA ALA A 240 -14.83 13.53 -2.49
C ALA A 240 -13.95 12.45 -1.83
N GLU A 241 -14.10 11.17 -2.23
CA GLU A 241 -13.28 10.09 -1.69
C GLU A 241 -11.79 10.32 -1.95
N ASN A 242 -10.98 10.01 -0.94
CA ASN A 242 -9.52 9.97 -1.03
C ASN A 242 -8.99 8.53 -0.90
N SER A 243 -8.46 7.96 -1.98
CA SER A 243 -7.81 6.62 -2.00
C SER A 243 -6.35 6.62 -1.50
N GLY A 244 -5.86 7.75 -0.99
CA GLY A 244 -4.54 7.89 -0.38
C GLY A 244 -3.61 8.88 -1.11
N ALA A 245 -2.30 8.66 -0.98
CA ALA A 245 -1.27 9.54 -1.51
C ALA A 245 -0.04 8.76 -2.03
N LEU A 246 0.44 9.18 -3.20
CA LEU A 246 1.71 8.77 -3.79
C LEU A 246 2.61 10.01 -3.85
N GLU A 247 3.70 10.05 -3.08
CA GLU A 247 4.67 11.14 -3.06
C GLU A 247 6.08 10.56 -3.21
N TYR A 248 6.89 11.11 -4.13
CA TYR A 248 8.22 10.56 -4.47
C TYR A 248 8.21 9.05 -4.75
N VAL A 249 7.23 8.62 -5.54
CA VAL A 249 7.10 7.23 -5.99
C VAL A 249 7.73 7.05 -7.37
N ILE A 250 8.48 5.97 -7.52
CA ILE A 250 9.07 5.52 -8.79
C ILE A 250 8.40 4.20 -9.17
N VAL A 251 7.85 4.14 -10.39
CA VAL A 251 7.28 2.93 -10.97
C VAL A 251 8.13 2.57 -12.18
N LYS A 252 8.72 1.36 -12.19
CA LYS A 252 9.60 0.91 -13.29
C LYS A 252 9.07 -0.38 -13.89
N HIS A 253 9.29 -0.58 -15.20
CA HIS A 253 9.08 -1.85 -15.90
C HIS A 253 7.66 -2.44 -15.86
N ALA A 254 6.66 -1.66 -15.41
CA ALA A 254 5.26 -2.05 -15.43
C ALA A 254 4.70 -2.05 -16.87
N GLY A 255 3.50 -2.62 -17.04
CA GLY A 255 2.80 -2.60 -18.33
C GLY A 255 2.59 -3.99 -18.91
N PHE A 256 1.76 -4.82 -18.28
CA PHE A 256 1.55 -6.21 -18.67
C PHE A 256 0.06 -6.56 -18.86
N GLU A 257 -0.21 -7.47 -19.78
CA GLU A 257 -1.50 -8.12 -20.01
C GLU A 257 -1.73 -9.18 -18.92
N VAL A 258 -2.16 -8.74 -17.72
CA VAL A 258 -2.31 -9.65 -16.57
C VAL A 258 -3.47 -10.64 -16.74
N VAL A 259 -4.42 -10.33 -17.64
CA VAL A 259 -5.47 -11.22 -18.15
C VAL A 259 -5.63 -10.94 -19.66
N ASP A 260 -5.95 -11.96 -20.46
CA ASP A 260 -6.15 -11.84 -21.92
C ASP A 260 -7.15 -10.72 -22.27
N GLY A 261 -6.68 -9.71 -22.99
CA GLY A 261 -7.43 -8.51 -23.36
C GLY A 261 -7.49 -7.39 -22.30
N ASP A 262 -6.90 -7.59 -21.13
CA ASP A 262 -6.97 -6.70 -19.96
C ASP A 262 -5.56 -6.32 -19.47
N GLU A 263 -4.97 -5.32 -20.14
CA GLU A 263 -3.63 -4.78 -19.86
C GLU A 263 -3.66 -3.70 -18.76
N LEU A 264 -2.74 -3.80 -17.79
CA LEU A 264 -2.46 -2.71 -16.86
C LEU A 264 -1.33 -1.84 -17.39
N ASN A 265 -1.41 -0.52 -17.21
CA ASN A 265 -0.53 0.47 -17.84
C ASN A 265 0.29 1.29 -16.83
N ALA A 266 0.91 0.61 -15.86
CA ALA A 266 1.70 1.16 -14.76
C ALA A 266 0.92 1.81 -13.61
N ILE A 267 0.04 2.79 -13.85
CA ILE A 267 -0.87 3.31 -12.84
C ILE A 267 -2.26 3.45 -13.47
N THR A 268 -3.21 2.68 -12.95
CA THR A 268 -4.61 2.61 -13.42
C THR A 268 -5.58 3.03 -12.32
#